data_AF-A0A0F9PG71-F1
#
_entry.id   AF-A0A0F9PG71-F1
#
_cell.length_a   1.000
_cell.length_b   1.000
_cell.length_c   1.000
_cell.angle_alpha   90.00
_cell.angle_beta   90.00
_cell.angle_gamma   90.00
#
_symmetry.space_group_name_H-M   'P 1'
#
loop_
_entity.id
_entity.type
_entity.pdbx_description
1 polymer ?
#
loop_
_entity_poly.entity_id
_entity_poly.type
_entity_poly.pdbx_seq_one_letter_code
_entity_poly.pdbx_strand_id
1 'polypeptide(L)'
;MSNEFQVFIRNVLDNESLNDWQFQWEDLNEGYCCMEQKIIFIGEESRKKVTYFKFLILHEISHALIDDNHYSKKFNEKTIELCKKYCTRRERIKMRKYIKFYNYFIYSRKGRKEKQRGLKIMNEKIKKKIENLKEKEQLELKKTIKHKCVFCGKKFKAMYYQTIKCKYCGKINRTKGLSSSSVGRKLIKNKKKLEKRLEKTRIKNHE
;
A
#
# COMPACT_ATOMS: atom_id res chain seq x y z
N MET A 1 -12.16 1.62 -17.58
CA MET A 1 -11.62 0.29 -17.20
C MET A 1 -12.54 -0.77 -17.78
N SER A 2 -12.01 -1.85 -18.34
CA SER A 2 -12.75 -2.78 -19.20
C SER A 2 -13.93 -3.45 -18.48
N ASN A 3 -15.14 -3.21 -18.97
CA ASN A 3 -16.38 -3.87 -18.54
C ASN A 3 -16.21 -5.39 -18.35
N GLU A 4 -15.35 -6.02 -19.15
CA GLU A 4 -15.04 -7.45 -19.07
C GLU A 4 -14.64 -7.94 -17.67
N PHE A 5 -13.85 -7.17 -16.91
CA PHE A 5 -13.44 -7.61 -15.57
C PHE A 5 -14.57 -7.51 -14.55
N GLN A 6 -15.39 -6.46 -14.63
CA GLN A 6 -16.56 -6.31 -13.76
C GLN A 6 -17.61 -7.39 -14.06
N VAL A 7 -17.83 -7.68 -15.34
CA VAL A 7 -18.72 -8.77 -15.78
C VAL A 7 -18.20 -10.11 -15.27
N PHE A 8 -16.89 -10.38 -15.38
CA PHE A 8 -16.29 -11.60 -14.85
C PHE A 8 -16.50 -11.73 -13.33
N ILE A 9 -16.19 -10.68 -12.56
CA ILE A 9 -16.35 -10.69 -11.09
C ILE A 9 -17.81 -10.96 -10.72
N ARG A 10 -18.75 -10.20 -11.31
CA ARG A 10 -20.18 -10.36 -11.02
C ARG A 10 -20.66 -11.75 -11.36
N ASN A 11 -20.32 -12.25 -12.54
CA ASN A 11 -20.67 -13.62 -12.94
C ASN A 11 -20.17 -14.67 -11.95
N VAL A 12 -18.97 -14.53 -11.38
CA VAL A 12 -18.47 -15.50 -10.38
C VAL A 12 -19.21 -15.33 -9.05
N LEU A 13 -19.39 -14.10 -8.55
CA LEU A 13 -20.08 -13.86 -7.29
C LEU A 13 -21.53 -14.37 -7.32
N ASP A 14 -22.24 -14.09 -8.41
CA ASP A 14 -23.64 -14.46 -8.57
C ASP A 14 -23.82 -15.99 -8.62
N ASN A 15 -22.95 -16.68 -9.36
CA ASN A 15 -23.01 -18.14 -9.50
C ASN A 15 -22.47 -18.91 -8.29
N GLU A 16 -21.68 -18.29 -7.42
CA GLU A 16 -21.18 -18.89 -6.17
C GLU A 16 -21.97 -18.41 -4.94
N SER A 17 -23.12 -17.75 -5.13
CA SER A 17 -24.01 -17.27 -4.06
C SER A 17 -23.34 -16.28 -3.08
N LEU A 18 -22.40 -15.46 -3.58
CA LEU A 18 -21.73 -14.40 -2.82
C LEU A 18 -22.30 -13.01 -3.18
N ASN A 19 -23.62 -12.91 -3.33
CA ASN A 19 -24.30 -11.70 -3.80
C ASN A 19 -24.16 -10.50 -2.86
N ASP A 20 -23.99 -10.78 -1.57
CA ASP A 20 -23.79 -9.78 -0.52
C ASP A 20 -22.33 -9.32 -0.39
N TRP A 21 -21.41 -9.94 -1.12
CA TRP A 21 -20.01 -9.53 -1.14
C TRP A 21 -19.75 -8.33 -2.04
N GLN A 22 -18.97 -7.39 -1.52
CA GLN A 22 -18.54 -6.22 -2.25
C GLN A 22 -17.14 -6.40 -2.84
N PHE A 23 -16.86 -5.63 -3.89
CA PHE A 23 -15.57 -5.66 -4.56
C PHE A 23 -14.95 -4.26 -4.60
N GLN A 24 -13.71 -4.12 -4.14
CA GLN A 24 -13.00 -2.85 -4.07
C GLN A 24 -11.60 -2.93 -4.68
N TRP A 25 -11.14 -1.79 -5.21
CA TRP A 25 -9.84 -1.67 -5.86
C TRP A 25 -8.82 -1.02 -4.93
N GLU A 26 -7.59 -1.55 -4.92
CA GLU A 26 -6.48 -0.96 -4.16
C GLU A 26 -5.22 -0.75 -4.99
N ASP A 27 -4.42 0.25 -4.60
CA ASP A 27 -3.07 0.51 -5.14
C ASP A 27 -2.05 -0.52 -4.61
N LEU A 28 -2.25 -1.79 -4.99
CA LEU A 28 -1.46 -2.97 -4.61
C LEU A 28 -1.21 -3.90 -5.82
N ASN A 29 -0.29 -4.86 -5.67
CA ASN A 29 -0.01 -5.92 -6.66
C ASN A 29 -0.71 -7.26 -6.35
N GLU A 30 -1.39 -7.34 -5.22
CA GLU A 30 -1.97 -8.55 -4.62
C GLU A 30 -3.46 -8.35 -4.32
N GLY A 31 -4.14 -9.41 -3.91
CA GLY A 31 -5.52 -9.42 -3.46
C GLY A 31 -5.60 -9.81 -1.98
N TYR A 32 -6.72 -9.47 -1.34
CA TYR A 32 -7.11 -10.01 -0.05
C TYR A 32 -8.62 -9.91 0.15
N CYS A 33 -9.22 -10.81 0.91
CA CYS A 33 -10.61 -10.71 1.35
C CYS A 33 -10.72 -10.33 2.84
N CYS A 34 -11.72 -9.52 3.17
CA CYS A 34 -12.15 -9.23 4.54
C CYS A 34 -13.47 -9.96 4.79
N MET A 35 -13.41 -11.05 5.55
CA MET A 35 -14.57 -11.92 5.82
C MET A 35 -15.64 -11.19 6.62
N GLU A 36 -15.25 -10.44 7.66
CA GLU A 36 -16.16 -9.69 8.53
C GLU A 36 -16.99 -8.65 7.76
N GLN A 37 -16.35 -7.92 6.84
CA GLN A 37 -17.00 -6.88 6.05
C GLN A 37 -17.59 -7.41 4.74
N LYS A 38 -17.32 -8.69 4.40
CA LYS A 38 -17.65 -9.31 3.11
C LYS A 38 -17.15 -8.49 1.92
N ILE A 39 -15.89 -8.06 1.97
CA ILE A 39 -15.26 -7.26 0.89
C ILE A 39 -14.06 -8.00 0.32
N ILE A 40 -13.99 -8.10 -1.00
CA ILE A 40 -12.81 -8.55 -1.74
C ILE A 40 -12.06 -7.34 -2.30
N PHE A 41 -10.80 -7.19 -1.89
CA PHE A 41 -9.90 -6.15 -2.36
C PHE A 41 -8.93 -6.71 -3.39
N ILE A 42 -8.78 -6.03 -4.53
CA ILE A 42 -7.84 -6.44 -5.58
C ILE A 42 -6.96 -5.29 -6.02
N GLY A 43 -5.67 -5.59 -6.11
CA GLY A 43 -4.64 -4.70 -6.61
C GLY A 43 -4.87 -4.26 -8.06
N GLU A 44 -4.90 -2.95 -8.33
CA GLU A 44 -5.11 -2.40 -9.67
C GLU A 44 -4.04 -2.85 -10.68
N GLU A 45 -2.81 -3.07 -10.22
CA GLU A 45 -1.69 -3.52 -11.04
C GLU A 45 -1.89 -4.93 -11.59
N SER A 46 -2.72 -5.76 -10.93
CA SER A 46 -3.04 -7.12 -11.40
C SER A 46 -3.77 -7.11 -12.76
N ARG A 47 -4.49 -6.03 -13.09
CA ARG A 47 -5.23 -5.87 -14.36
C ARG A 47 -4.33 -5.88 -15.59
N LYS A 48 -3.03 -5.57 -15.44
CA LYS A 48 -2.05 -5.61 -16.54
C LYS A 48 -1.89 -7.01 -17.14
N LYS A 49 -2.30 -8.05 -16.42
CA LYS A 49 -2.20 -9.45 -16.84
C LYS A 49 -3.53 -10.17 -16.61
N VAL A 50 -4.39 -10.20 -17.63
CA VAL A 50 -5.74 -10.82 -17.60
C VAL A 50 -5.76 -12.18 -16.90
N THR A 51 -4.83 -13.08 -17.24
CA THR A 51 -4.76 -14.43 -16.63
C THR A 51 -4.37 -14.42 -15.15
N TYR A 52 -3.53 -13.49 -14.74
CA TYR A 52 -3.18 -13.32 -13.33
C TYR A 52 -4.34 -12.69 -12.56
N PHE A 53 -4.99 -11.69 -13.15
CA PHE A 53 -6.19 -11.06 -12.60
C PHE A 53 -7.30 -12.09 -12.32
N LYS A 54 -7.71 -12.87 -13.34
CA LYS A 54 -8.75 -13.91 -13.17
C LYS A 54 -8.37 -14.91 -12.09
N PHE A 55 -7.11 -15.34 -12.05
CA PHE A 55 -6.64 -16.25 -10.99
C PHE A 55 -6.77 -15.62 -9.60
N LEU A 56 -6.36 -14.36 -9.44
CA LEU A 56 -6.42 -13.65 -8.16
C LEU A 56 -7.87 -13.49 -7.67
N ILE A 57 -8.82 -13.22 -8.57
CA ILE A 57 -10.25 -13.18 -8.20
C ILE A 57 -10.72 -14.53 -7.67
N LEU A 58 -10.46 -15.61 -8.41
CA LEU A 58 -10.88 -16.95 -8.00
C LEU A 58 -10.18 -17.40 -6.71
N HIS A 59 -8.96 -16.92 -6.47
CA HIS A 59 -8.21 -17.13 -5.23
C HIS A 59 -8.91 -16.48 -4.04
N GLU A 60 -9.22 -15.19 -4.09
CA GLU A 60 -9.91 -14.50 -2.97
C GLU A 60 -11.33 -15.02 -2.75
N ILE A 61 -12.05 -15.35 -3.83
CA ILE A 61 -13.38 -15.96 -3.74
C ILE A 61 -13.31 -17.36 -3.12
N SER A 62 -12.21 -18.10 -3.34
CA SER A 62 -12.03 -19.40 -2.69
C SER A 62 -11.92 -19.23 -1.17
N HIS A 63 -11.22 -18.21 -0.68
CA HIS A 63 -11.19 -17.88 0.76
C HIS A 63 -12.59 -17.55 1.29
N ALA A 64 -13.34 -16.72 0.56
CA ALA A 64 -14.72 -16.35 0.92
C ALA A 64 -15.65 -17.57 1.05
N LEU A 65 -15.52 -18.56 0.16
CA LEU A 65 -16.41 -19.73 0.12
C LEU A 65 -16.10 -20.80 1.17
N ILE A 66 -14.83 -20.93 1.56
CA ILE A 66 -14.42 -21.96 2.52
C ILE A 66 -14.43 -21.47 3.97
N ASP A 67 -14.65 -20.17 4.16
CA ASP A 67 -14.55 -19.47 5.44
C ASP A 67 -13.21 -19.71 6.17
N ASP A 68 -12.12 -19.71 5.39
CA ASP A 68 -10.77 -20.01 5.87
C ASP A 68 -9.76 -19.08 5.19
N ASN A 69 -9.10 -18.26 6.00
CA ASN A 69 -8.00 -17.39 5.57
C ASN A 69 -6.68 -18.17 5.43
N HIS A 70 -6.67 -19.45 5.83
CA HIS A 70 -5.53 -20.32 5.63
C HIS A 70 -5.62 -21.02 4.29
N TYR A 71 -4.44 -21.23 3.74
CA TYR A 71 -4.28 -22.08 2.59
C TYR A 71 -4.29 -23.54 3.04
N SER A 72 -5.49 -24.10 3.04
CA SER A 72 -5.74 -25.50 3.35
C SER A 72 -5.84 -26.35 2.07
N LYS A 73 -5.85 -27.67 2.23
CA LYS A 73 -6.16 -28.58 1.11
C LYS A 73 -7.51 -28.23 0.47
N LYS A 74 -8.51 -27.90 1.31
CA LYS A 74 -9.85 -27.45 0.88
C LYS A 74 -9.78 -26.17 0.06
N PHE A 75 -8.99 -25.18 0.48
CA PHE A 75 -8.74 -23.96 -0.31
C PHE A 75 -8.22 -24.27 -1.72
N ASN A 76 -7.21 -25.14 -1.81
CA ASN A 76 -6.60 -25.49 -3.09
C ASN A 76 -7.59 -26.22 -4.00
N GLU A 77 -8.35 -27.16 -3.46
CA GLU A 77 -9.38 -27.89 -4.18
C GLU A 77 -10.44 -26.94 -4.72
N LYS A 78 -10.93 -26.01 -3.88
CA LYS A 78 -11.92 -25.00 -4.28
C LYS A 78 -11.37 -24.04 -5.34
N THR A 79 -10.13 -23.58 -5.20
CA THR A 79 -9.48 -22.71 -6.21
C THR A 79 -9.39 -23.43 -7.57
N ILE A 80 -9.01 -24.71 -7.57
CA ILE A 80 -8.90 -25.51 -8.79
C ILE A 80 -10.28 -25.75 -9.42
N GLU A 81 -11.30 -26.03 -8.61
CA GLU A 81 -12.69 -26.19 -9.04
C GLU A 81 -13.19 -24.92 -9.74
N LEU A 82 -13.04 -23.75 -9.10
CA LEU A 82 -13.43 -22.46 -9.68
C LEU A 82 -12.66 -22.16 -10.98
N CYS A 83 -11.35 -22.46 -11.03
CA CYS A 83 -10.57 -22.32 -12.25
C CYS A 83 -11.09 -23.23 -13.38
N LYS A 84 -11.55 -24.44 -13.07
CA LYS A 84 -12.16 -25.34 -14.06
C LYS A 84 -13.48 -24.80 -14.58
N LYS A 85 -14.29 -24.19 -13.72
CA LYS A 85 -15.62 -23.63 -14.03
C LYS A 85 -15.53 -22.34 -14.86
N TYR A 86 -14.66 -21.40 -14.48
CA TYR A 86 -14.69 -20.03 -15.03
C TYR A 86 -13.54 -19.68 -16.00
N CYS A 87 -12.56 -20.56 -16.20
CA CYS A 87 -11.43 -20.28 -17.08
C CYS A 87 -11.32 -21.32 -18.18
N THR A 88 -10.89 -20.92 -19.36
CA THR A 88 -10.60 -21.82 -20.49
C THR A 88 -9.39 -22.71 -20.20
N ARG A 89 -9.26 -23.82 -20.94
CA ARG A 89 -8.09 -24.71 -20.84
C ARG A 89 -6.76 -23.97 -21.04
N ARG A 90 -6.70 -23.03 -22.00
CA ARG A 90 -5.50 -22.21 -22.28
C ARG A 90 -5.15 -21.29 -21.11
N GLU A 91 -6.15 -20.65 -20.50
CA GLU A 91 -5.95 -19.81 -19.31
C GLU A 91 -5.45 -20.65 -18.13
N ARG A 92 -6.08 -21.80 -17.86
CA ARG A 92 -5.67 -22.71 -16.79
C ARG A 92 -4.22 -23.17 -16.92
N ILE A 93 -3.74 -23.48 -18.13
CA ILE A 93 -2.33 -23.83 -18.38
C ILE A 93 -1.41 -22.67 -17.98
N LYS A 94 -1.74 -21.43 -18.37
CA LYS A 94 -0.99 -20.24 -17.99
C LYS A 94 -1.05 -19.96 -16.48
N MET A 95 -2.16 -20.32 -15.83
CA MET A 95 -2.39 -20.13 -14.39
C MET A 95 -1.66 -21.14 -13.50
N ARG A 96 -1.27 -22.32 -14.03
CA ARG A 96 -0.52 -23.34 -13.26
C ARG A 96 0.73 -22.78 -12.59
N LYS A 97 1.43 -21.84 -13.23
CA LYS A 97 2.61 -21.18 -12.64
C LYS A 97 2.25 -20.34 -11.41
N TYR A 98 1.07 -19.70 -11.40
CA TYR A 98 0.59 -18.91 -10.27
C TYR A 98 0.14 -19.82 -9.13
N ILE A 99 -0.61 -20.90 -9.43
CA ILE A 99 -1.00 -21.90 -8.43
C ILE A 99 0.25 -22.50 -7.77
N LYS A 100 1.26 -22.89 -8.55
CA LYS A 100 2.54 -23.40 -8.02
C LYS A 100 3.30 -22.35 -7.20
N PHE A 101 3.35 -21.11 -7.70
CA PHE A 101 4.03 -20.00 -7.02
C PHE A 101 3.40 -19.70 -5.65
N TYR A 102 2.08 -19.53 -5.59
CA TYR A 102 1.38 -19.32 -4.33
C TYR A 102 1.58 -20.53 -3.41
N ASN A 103 1.36 -21.76 -3.89
CA ASN A 103 1.58 -22.97 -3.08
C ASN A 103 3.01 -23.07 -2.52
N TYR A 104 4.04 -22.64 -3.27
CA TYR A 104 5.43 -22.63 -2.78
C TYR A 104 5.64 -21.63 -1.63
N PHE A 105 5.14 -20.40 -1.75
CA PHE A 105 5.26 -19.37 -0.70
C PHE A 105 4.44 -19.70 0.55
N ILE A 106 3.36 -20.44 0.37
CA ILE A 106 2.38 -20.80 1.39
C ILE A 106 2.80 -22.06 2.17
N TYR A 107 3.06 -23.17 1.46
CA TYR A 107 3.21 -24.49 2.09
C TYR A 107 4.66 -24.83 2.42
N SER A 108 5.66 -24.16 1.82
CA SER A 108 7.06 -24.45 2.14
C SER A 108 7.57 -23.57 3.28
N ARG A 109 8.17 -24.19 4.31
CA ARG A 109 8.88 -23.49 5.40
C ARG A 109 9.97 -22.56 4.84
N LYS A 110 10.53 -22.91 3.67
CA LYS A 110 11.49 -22.11 2.91
C LYS A 110 10.85 -20.84 2.32
N GLY A 111 9.70 -20.97 1.65
CA GLY A 111 8.94 -19.86 1.07
C GLY A 111 8.44 -18.85 2.11
N ARG A 112 7.95 -19.32 3.27
CA ARG A 112 7.59 -18.42 4.39
C ARG A 112 8.79 -17.63 4.94
N LYS A 113 9.94 -18.29 5.09
CA LYS A 113 11.20 -17.64 5.49
C LYS A 113 11.69 -16.62 4.45
N GLU A 114 11.57 -16.93 3.16
CA GLU A 114 11.92 -16.02 2.06
C GLU A 114 11.00 -14.79 2.02
N LYS A 115 9.68 -14.97 2.20
CA LYS A 115 8.71 -13.86 2.32
C LYS A 115 9.04 -12.95 3.51
N GLN A 116 9.30 -13.52 4.69
CA GLN A 116 9.71 -12.77 5.87
C GLN A 116 11.02 -12.00 5.66
N ARG A 117 12.04 -12.62 5.03
CA ARG A 117 13.29 -11.95 4.68
C ARG A 117 13.07 -10.77 3.73
N GLY A 118 12.25 -10.96 2.69
CA GLY A 118 11.89 -9.90 1.74
C GLY A 118 11.19 -8.72 2.41
N LEU A 119 10.23 -8.98 3.29
CA LEU A 119 9.55 -7.96 4.10
C LEU A 119 10.52 -7.22 5.03
N LYS A 120 11.42 -7.94 5.71
CA LYS A 120 12.44 -7.34 6.58
C LYS A 120 13.35 -6.38 5.81
N ILE A 121 13.87 -6.81 4.66
CA ILE A 121 14.73 -5.98 3.80
C ILE A 121 13.97 -4.74 3.30
N MET A 122 12.69 -4.90 2.93
CA MET A 122 11.87 -3.77 2.48
C MET A 122 11.65 -2.76 3.62
N ASN A 123 11.31 -3.23 4.81
CA ASN A 123 11.12 -2.38 5.99
C ASN A 123 12.41 -1.64 6.36
N GLU A 124 13.57 -2.30 6.31
CA GLU A 124 14.88 -1.65 6.50
C GLU A 124 15.16 -0.57 5.45
N LYS A 125 14.86 -0.82 4.18
CA LYS A 125 14.98 0.19 3.11
C LYS A 125 14.07 1.39 3.34
N ILE A 126 12.84 1.18 3.82
CA ILE A 126 11.91 2.28 4.13
C ILE A 126 12.42 3.08 5.33
N LYS A 127 12.89 2.40 6.40
CA LYS A 127 13.49 3.07 7.57
C LYS A 127 14.65 3.97 7.17
N LYS A 128 15.61 3.46 6.38
CA LYS A 128 16.73 4.26 5.83
C LYS A 128 16.24 5.47 5.03
N LYS A 129 15.19 5.31 4.21
CA LYS A 129 14.62 6.44 3.46
C LYS A 129 14.00 7.51 4.37
N ILE A 130 13.36 7.11 5.48
CA ILE A 130 12.81 8.05 6.46
C ILE A 130 13.92 8.79 7.19
N GLU A 131 14.99 8.12 7.57
CA GLU A 131 16.19 8.74 8.18
C GLU A 131 16.79 9.79 7.23
N ASN A 132 17.03 9.42 5.96
CA ASN A 132 17.52 10.36 4.96
C ASN A 132 16.60 11.58 4.76
N LEU A 133 15.28 11.40 4.88
CA LEU A 133 14.32 12.52 4.83
C LEU A 133 14.41 13.41 6.07
N LYS A 134 14.60 12.83 7.26
CA LYS A 134 14.80 13.59 8.50
C LYS A 134 16.08 14.43 8.44
N GLU A 135 17.18 13.87 7.91
CA GLU A 135 18.43 14.62 7.70
C GLU A 135 18.23 15.79 6.73
N LYS A 136 17.53 15.56 5.62
CA LYS A 136 17.18 16.63 4.66
C LYS A 136 16.30 17.69 5.29
N GLU A 137 15.33 17.32 6.12
CA GLU A 137 14.52 18.28 6.89
C GLU A 137 15.43 19.14 7.79
N GLN A 138 16.38 18.55 8.51
CA GLN A 138 17.34 19.28 9.35
C GLN A 138 18.25 20.22 8.56
N LEU A 139 18.72 19.80 7.39
CA LEU A 139 19.50 20.65 6.50
C LEU A 139 18.68 21.84 5.98
N GLU A 140 17.40 21.63 5.64
CA GLU A 140 16.52 22.73 5.25
C GLU A 140 16.21 23.69 6.40
N LEU A 141 16.10 23.19 7.64
CA LEU A 141 15.94 24.04 8.82
C LEU A 141 17.11 24.99 9.03
N LYS A 142 18.33 24.53 8.70
CA LYS A 142 19.56 25.32 8.77
C LYS A 142 19.65 26.44 7.72
N LYS A 143 18.79 26.44 6.70
CA LYS A 143 18.82 27.48 5.67
C LYS A 143 18.22 28.79 6.15
N THR A 144 18.86 29.87 5.76
CA THR A 144 18.41 31.23 5.98
C THR A 144 17.38 31.63 4.92
N ILE A 145 16.22 32.10 5.36
CA ILE A 145 15.11 32.59 4.53
C ILE A 145 14.88 34.08 4.70
N LYS A 146 14.24 34.69 3.69
CA LYS A 146 13.67 36.03 3.80
C LYS A 146 12.35 35.95 4.58
N HIS A 147 12.34 36.45 5.80
CA HIS A 147 11.18 36.55 6.68
C HIS A 147 10.63 37.98 6.72
N LYS A 148 9.31 38.14 6.77
CA LYS A 148 8.64 39.45 6.91
C LYS A 148 8.19 39.60 8.37
N CYS A 149 8.64 40.64 9.06
CA CYS A 149 8.19 40.92 10.42
C CYS A 149 6.67 41.17 10.41
N VAL A 150 5.93 40.45 11.27
CA VAL A 150 4.48 40.64 11.40
C VAL A 150 4.08 41.99 12.02
N PHE A 151 4.98 42.64 12.75
CA PHE A 151 4.69 43.91 13.44
C PHE A 151 5.02 45.14 12.59
N CYS A 152 6.19 45.17 11.95
CA CYS A 152 6.66 46.35 11.20
C CYS A 152 6.72 46.13 9.69
N GLY A 153 6.37 44.94 9.19
CA GLY A 153 6.35 44.62 7.76
C GLY A 153 7.71 44.54 7.08
N LYS A 154 8.81 44.94 7.73
CA LYS A 154 10.17 44.91 7.18
C LYS A 154 10.67 43.47 7.02
N LYS A 155 11.40 43.22 5.93
CA LYS A 155 11.94 41.90 5.57
C LYS A 155 13.37 41.75 6.10
N PHE A 156 13.72 40.58 6.62
CA PHE A 156 15.06 40.26 7.12
C PHE A 156 15.38 38.78 6.96
N LYS A 157 16.67 38.43 7.05
CA LYS A 157 17.15 37.06 6.92
C LYS A 157 17.04 36.34 8.27
N ALA A 158 16.49 35.13 8.28
CA ALA A 158 16.32 34.31 9.48
C ALA A 158 16.20 32.82 9.13
N MET A 159 16.45 31.90 10.06
CA MET A 159 16.23 30.47 9.82
C MET A 159 14.76 30.06 10.09
N TYR A 160 14.37 28.87 9.65
CA TYR A 160 13.02 28.32 9.91
C TYR A 160 12.79 28.00 11.39
N TYR A 161 11.53 28.09 11.84
CA TYR A 161 11.07 27.77 13.21
C TYR A 161 11.81 28.43 14.38
N GLN A 162 12.49 29.55 14.15
CA GLN A 162 13.14 30.30 15.21
C GLN A 162 12.24 31.40 15.75
N THR A 163 12.32 31.61 17.06
CA THR A 163 11.82 32.82 17.71
C THR A 163 12.97 33.83 17.73
N ILE A 164 12.81 34.95 17.05
CA ILE A 164 13.90 35.94 16.82
C ILE A 164 13.42 37.37 17.08
N LYS A 165 14.30 38.21 17.60
CA LYS A 165 14.03 39.64 17.74
C LYS A 165 14.15 40.32 16.38
N CYS A 166 13.14 41.10 15.97
CA CYS A 166 13.21 41.85 14.73
C CYS A 166 14.26 42.96 14.85
N LYS A 167 15.28 42.95 13.97
CA LYS A 167 16.36 43.95 13.99
C LYS A 167 15.90 45.40 13.78
N TYR A 168 14.67 45.60 13.29
CA TYR A 168 14.16 46.94 12.98
C TYR A 168 13.23 47.52 14.03
N CYS A 169 12.40 46.70 14.70
CA CYS A 169 11.41 47.18 15.66
C CYS A 169 11.55 46.54 17.05
N GLY A 170 12.58 45.72 17.27
CA GLY A 170 12.87 45.09 18.56
C GLY A 170 11.87 44.06 19.06
N LYS A 171 10.72 43.85 18.39
CA LYS A 171 9.69 42.89 18.80
C LYS A 171 10.07 41.45 18.45
N ILE A 172 9.72 40.51 19.33
CA ILE A 172 9.95 39.07 19.14
C ILE A 172 9.02 38.54 18.05
N ASN A 173 9.56 37.82 17.07
CA ASN A 173 8.84 37.28 15.93
C ASN A 173 9.10 35.78 15.78
N ARG A 174 8.08 35.02 15.37
CA ARG A 174 8.23 33.59 15.07
C ARG A 174 8.37 33.41 13.56
N THR A 175 9.48 32.80 13.12
CA THR A 175 9.72 32.61 11.69
C THR A 175 8.82 31.52 11.13
N LYS A 176 8.66 31.54 9.81
CA LYS A 176 7.85 30.55 9.12
C LYS A 176 8.40 29.14 9.35
N GLY A 177 7.50 28.16 9.39
CA GLY A 177 7.86 26.75 9.40
C GLY A 177 8.23 26.23 8.01
N LEU A 178 8.81 25.03 7.93
CA LEU A 178 9.11 24.34 6.66
C LEU A 178 7.87 24.14 5.78
N SER A 179 6.68 24.05 6.38
CA SER A 179 5.40 23.98 5.65
C SER A 179 5.14 25.20 4.75
N SER A 180 5.85 26.30 5.00
CA SER A 180 5.76 27.51 4.17
C SER A 180 6.53 27.41 2.84
N SER A 181 7.50 26.48 2.72
CA SER A 181 8.29 26.29 1.50
C SER A 181 7.81 25.09 0.68
N SER A 182 7.93 25.17 -0.66
CA SER A 182 7.58 24.08 -1.57
C SER A 182 8.38 22.80 -1.26
N VAL A 183 9.68 22.96 -1.01
CA VAL A 183 10.60 21.87 -0.63
C VAL A 183 10.19 21.25 0.70
N GLY A 184 9.95 22.07 1.74
CA GLY A 184 9.53 21.58 3.05
C GLY A 184 8.20 20.84 3.02
N ARG A 185 7.20 21.34 2.28
CA ARG A 185 5.93 20.61 2.06
C ARG A 185 6.14 19.24 1.41
N LYS A 186 7.01 19.15 0.40
CA LYS A 186 7.31 17.90 -0.30
C LYS A 186 7.98 16.88 0.63
N LEU A 187 8.92 17.32 1.46
CA LEU A 187 9.59 16.47 2.46
C LEU A 187 8.59 15.90 3.48
N ILE A 188 7.78 16.78 4.10
CA ILE A 188 6.76 16.39 5.10
C ILE A 188 5.75 15.39 4.51
N LYS A 189 5.25 15.65 3.29
CA LYS A 189 4.28 14.77 2.62
C LYS A 189 4.88 13.39 2.34
N ASN A 190 6.11 13.34 1.82
CA ASN A 190 6.78 12.08 1.49
C ASN A 190 7.07 11.25 2.74
N LYS A 191 7.54 11.88 3.81
CA LYS A 191 7.80 11.23 5.09
C LYS A 191 6.54 10.59 5.67
N LYS A 192 5.43 11.36 5.77
CA LYS A 192 4.13 10.84 6.24
C LYS A 192 3.63 9.65 5.40
N LYS A 193 3.83 9.67 4.07
CA LYS A 193 3.46 8.55 3.20
C LYS A 193 4.25 7.28 3.52
N LEU A 194 5.55 7.41 3.80
CA LEU A 194 6.41 6.27 4.16
C LEU A 194 6.11 5.76 5.57
N GLU A 195 5.88 6.64 6.55
CA GLU A 195 5.49 6.26 7.91
C GLU A 195 4.18 5.47 7.93
N LYS A 196 3.15 5.95 7.21
CA LYS A 196 1.89 5.21 7.05
C LYS A 196 2.08 3.83 6.42
N ARG A 197 2.99 3.69 5.44
CA ARG A 197 3.30 2.40 4.82
C ARG A 197 3.95 1.44 5.82
N LEU A 198 4.89 1.93 6.64
CA LEU A 198 5.52 1.13 7.70
C LEU A 198 4.51 0.66 8.76
N GLU A 199 3.59 1.54 9.14
CA GLU A 199 2.58 1.24 10.15
C GLU A 199 1.60 0.16 9.68
N LYS A 200 1.13 0.26 8.43
CA LYS A 200 0.30 -0.78 7.80
C LYS A 200 1.00 -2.15 7.79
N THR A 201 2.31 -2.19 7.56
CA THR A 201 3.08 -3.44 7.58
C THR A 201 3.25 -3.99 9.00
N ARG A 202 3.30 -3.15 10.03
CA ARG A 202 3.42 -3.59 11.43
C ARG A 202 2.16 -4.28 11.92
N ILE A 203 0.99 -3.68 11.67
CA ILE A 203 -0.31 -4.23 12.08
C ILE A 203 -0.53 -5.61 11.45
N LYS A 204 -0.26 -5.75 10.13
CA LYS A 204 -0.38 -7.03 9.39
C LYS A 204 0.57 -8.17 9.85
N ASN A 205 1.53 -7.90 10.74
CA ASN A 205 2.44 -8.93 11.27
C ASN A 205 2.17 -9.25 12.76
N HIS A 206 1.27 -8.52 13.41
CA HIS A 206 0.86 -8.71 14.80
C HIS A 206 -0.55 -9.29 14.95
N GLU A 207 -1.30 -9.40 13.84
CA GLU A 207 -2.49 -10.25 13.66
C GLU A 207 -2.07 -11.59 13.03
#